data_AF-A0A7C2I3Y3-F1
#
_entry.id   AF-A0A7C2I3Y3-F1
#
_cell.length_a   1.000
_cell.length_b   1.000
_cell.length_c   1.000
_cell.angle_alpha   90.00
_cell.angle_beta   90.00
_cell.angle_gamma   90.00
#
_symmetry.space_group_name_H-M   'P 1'
#
loop_
_entity.id
_entity.type
_entity.pdbx_description
1 polymer ?
#
loop_
_entity_poly.entity_id
_entity_poly.type
_entity_poly.pdbx_seq_one_letter_code
_entity_poly.pdbx_strand_id
1 'polypeptide(L)'
;MRPGDPCYGFFQEVLEFARLRPEVAFCFADATINRDAGMHVRYVGRFERIALRQHLPGGCDERDKEVVHLPQIVIRIGRRLEAFRDCLFEAVGDAVKRLERREAVRPLVGFTGLADALLLLMRTHHGWSQEAQAVGVVIVDLLRRALEDLAANGRRYGLLSVLEPLRFSWWRPGCRYGFEAWGVRDPFAKIASEAPFHRYCDGGHVTIVRWDRRRPVRDLEELLLYAREQDAGCVWPC
;
A
#
# COMPACT_ATOMS: atom_id res chain seq x y z
N MET A 1 -0.48 19.21 -10.86
CA MET A 1 -1.01 20.15 -11.86
C MET A 1 -0.11 21.36 -11.87
N ARG A 2 -0.10 22.18 -12.92
CA ARG A 2 0.76 23.36 -13.04
C ARG A 2 -0.08 24.62 -13.26
N PRO A 3 0.44 25.81 -12.91
CA PRO A 3 -0.16 27.06 -13.32
C PRO A 3 -0.39 27.06 -14.84
N GLY A 4 -1.65 27.22 -15.26
CA GLY A 4 -2.07 27.15 -16.66
C GLY A 4 -2.87 25.89 -17.04
N ASP A 5 -2.87 24.84 -16.21
CA ASP A 5 -3.78 23.69 -16.41
C ASP A 5 -5.25 24.14 -16.21
N PRO A 6 -6.21 23.64 -17.01
CA PRO A 6 -7.61 24.09 -16.95
C PRO A 6 -8.26 24.00 -15.55
N CYS A 7 -7.84 23.02 -14.75
CA CYS A 7 -8.38 22.78 -13.41
C CYS A 7 -7.42 23.20 -12.28
N TYR A 8 -6.38 24.01 -12.56
CA TYR A 8 -5.42 24.43 -11.55
C TYR A 8 -6.06 25.24 -10.41
N GLY A 9 -6.99 26.16 -10.73
CA GLY A 9 -7.71 26.92 -9.71
C GLY A 9 -8.50 26.03 -8.75
N PHE A 10 -9.25 25.06 -9.30
CA PHE A 10 -9.97 24.08 -8.50
C PHE A 10 -9.03 23.20 -7.66
N PHE A 11 -7.88 22.81 -8.22
CA PHE A 11 -6.85 22.08 -7.48
C PHE A 11 -6.36 22.87 -6.25
N GLN A 12 -6.11 24.18 -6.39
CA GLN A 12 -5.72 25.04 -5.27
C GLN A 12 -6.81 25.12 -4.17
N GLU A 13 -8.09 25.18 -4.56
CA GLU A 13 -9.21 25.12 -3.60
C GLU A 13 -9.24 23.79 -2.83
N VAL A 14 -9.00 22.67 -3.52
CA VAL A 14 -8.90 21.34 -2.90
C VAL A 14 -7.72 21.26 -1.93
N LEU A 15 -6.57 21.86 -2.27
CA LEU A 15 -5.42 21.90 -1.35
C LEU A 15 -5.72 22.72 -0.09
N GLU A 16 -6.39 23.86 -0.23
CA GLU A 16 -6.81 24.67 0.91
C GLU A 16 -7.83 23.92 1.78
N PHE A 17 -8.77 23.21 1.16
CA PHE A 17 -9.69 22.34 1.88
C PHE A 17 -8.95 21.20 2.61
N ALA A 18 -8.02 20.50 1.95
CA ALA A 18 -7.24 19.43 2.56
C ALA A 18 -6.37 19.94 3.74
N ARG A 19 -5.83 21.15 3.64
CA ARG A 19 -5.13 21.84 4.73
C ARG A 19 -6.04 22.06 5.94
N LEU A 20 -7.32 22.33 5.72
CA LEU A 20 -8.32 22.56 6.77
C LEU A 20 -9.09 21.30 7.20
N ARG A 21 -9.05 20.23 6.42
CA ARG A 21 -9.76 18.97 6.65
C ARG A 21 -8.89 17.81 6.19
N PRO A 22 -8.24 17.06 7.12
CA PRO A 22 -7.34 15.96 6.80
C PRO A 22 -8.10 14.69 6.37
N GLU A 23 -9.13 14.85 5.54
CA GLU A 23 -10.01 13.80 5.04
C GLU A 23 -9.77 13.55 3.54
N VAL A 24 -8.90 14.34 2.91
CA VAL A 24 -8.61 14.26 1.48
C VAL A 24 -7.30 13.52 1.25
N ALA A 25 -7.38 12.45 0.46
CA ALA A 25 -6.21 11.80 -0.12
C ALA A 25 -6.08 12.17 -1.59
N PHE A 26 -4.83 12.25 -2.05
CA PHE A 26 -4.46 12.60 -3.41
C PHE A 26 -3.97 11.36 -4.14
N CYS A 27 -4.67 10.97 -5.20
CA CYS A 27 -4.36 9.80 -6.02
C CYS A 27 -3.78 10.26 -7.37
N PHE A 28 -2.67 9.66 -7.79
CA PHE A 28 -1.93 10.07 -8.97
C PHE A 28 -2.30 9.16 -10.15
N ALA A 29 -3.19 9.63 -11.01
CA ALA A 29 -3.66 8.84 -12.16
C ALA A 29 -2.51 8.43 -13.10
N ASP A 30 -1.44 9.22 -13.16
CA ASP A 30 -0.26 9.00 -14.00
C ASP A 30 0.85 8.18 -13.35
N ALA A 31 0.67 7.73 -12.11
CA ALA A 31 1.57 6.77 -11.48
C ALA A 31 1.73 5.52 -12.35
N THR A 32 2.94 4.96 -12.39
CA THR A 32 3.31 3.89 -13.33
C THR A 32 2.40 2.68 -13.24
N ILE A 33 1.93 2.35 -12.03
CA ILE A 33 1.03 1.20 -11.82
C ILE A 33 -0.37 1.36 -12.44
N ASN A 34 -0.74 2.57 -12.87
CA ASN A 34 -2.02 2.86 -13.50
C ASN A 34 -1.96 2.83 -15.04
N ARG A 35 -0.77 2.69 -15.64
CA ARG A 35 -0.57 2.74 -17.10
C ARG A 35 -1.35 1.64 -17.82
N ASP A 36 -1.32 0.41 -17.31
CA ASP A 36 -2.04 -0.72 -17.91
C ASP A 36 -3.56 -0.54 -17.89
N ALA A 37 -4.07 0.25 -16.94
CA ALA A 37 -5.48 0.63 -16.86
C ALA A 37 -5.84 1.83 -17.76
N GLY A 38 -4.88 2.36 -18.54
CA GLY A 38 -5.05 3.58 -19.32
C GLY A 38 -5.30 4.82 -18.45
N MET A 39 -4.78 4.83 -17.22
CA MET A 39 -5.01 5.90 -16.22
C MET A 39 -6.46 6.05 -15.75
N HIS A 40 -7.36 5.15 -16.16
CA HIS A 40 -8.73 5.10 -15.68
C HIS A 40 -8.81 4.25 -14.41
N VAL A 41 -8.48 4.85 -13.28
CA VAL A 41 -8.51 4.19 -11.97
C VAL A 41 -9.34 4.98 -10.96
N ARG A 42 -9.91 4.28 -9.99
CA ARG A 42 -10.61 4.88 -8.85
C ARG A 42 -10.10 4.25 -7.56
N TYR A 43 -9.77 5.07 -6.57
CA TYR A 43 -9.57 4.60 -5.20
C TYR A 43 -10.92 4.67 -4.47
N VAL A 44 -11.29 3.60 -3.78
CA VAL A 44 -12.53 3.48 -3.00
C VAL A 44 -12.21 3.03 -1.57
N GLY A 45 -13.23 3.06 -0.70
CA GLY A 45 -13.17 2.45 0.63
C GLY A 45 -11.96 2.92 1.44
N ARG A 46 -11.09 1.97 1.80
CA ARG A 46 -9.84 2.17 2.55
C ARG A 46 -8.64 2.12 1.61
N PHE A 47 -8.72 2.84 0.49
CA PHE A 47 -7.69 2.98 -0.56
C PHE A 47 -7.53 1.75 -1.46
N GLU A 48 -8.59 0.97 -1.63
CA GLU A 48 -8.59 -0.09 -2.64
C GLU A 48 -8.69 0.53 -4.04
N ARG A 49 -7.77 0.15 -4.93
CA ARG A 49 -7.63 0.74 -6.26
C ARG A 49 -8.36 -0.09 -7.30
N ILE A 50 -9.37 0.44 -7.96
CA ILE A 50 -10.14 -0.21 -9.05
C ILE A 50 -9.66 0.30 -10.41
N ALA A 51 -9.33 -0.60 -11.34
CA ALA A 51 -9.07 -0.25 -12.74
C ALA A 51 -10.38 -0.29 -13.55
N LEU A 52 -10.84 0.87 -14.03
CA LEU A 52 -12.19 1.06 -14.60
C LEU A 52 -12.38 0.50 -16.01
N ARG A 53 -11.28 0.15 -16.71
CA ARG A 53 -11.35 -0.57 -18.00
C ARG A 53 -11.94 -1.98 -17.85
N GLN A 54 -11.79 -2.55 -16.66
CA GLN A 54 -12.43 -3.81 -16.29
C GLN A 54 -13.87 -3.44 -15.90
N HIS A 55 -14.86 -3.75 -16.75
CA HIS A 55 -16.29 -3.58 -16.46
C HIS A 55 -16.73 -4.57 -15.36
N LEU A 56 -16.07 -4.53 -14.21
CA LEU A 56 -16.40 -5.34 -13.06
C LEU A 56 -17.49 -4.58 -12.27
N PRO A 57 -18.69 -5.15 -12.12
CA PRO A 57 -19.68 -4.57 -11.23
C PRO A 57 -19.17 -4.63 -9.78
N GLY A 58 -19.33 -3.55 -9.03
CA GLY A 58 -19.17 -3.55 -7.57
C GLY A 58 -18.07 -2.64 -7.00
N GLY A 59 -18.26 -2.26 -5.73
CA GLY A 59 -17.25 -1.60 -4.91
C GLY A 59 -16.17 -2.59 -4.43
N CYS A 60 -15.58 -2.32 -3.27
CA CYS A 60 -14.67 -3.27 -2.63
C CYS A 60 -15.35 -3.87 -1.39
N ASP A 61 -15.80 -5.13 -1.49
CA ASP A 61 -16.40 -5.86 -0.36
C ASP A 61 -15.27 -6.45 0.52
N GLU A 62 -15.49 -6.53 1.83
CA GLU A 62 -14.59 -7.24 2.74
C GLU A 62 -14.54 -8.74 2.44
N ARG A 63 -15.61 -9.31 1.87
CA ARG A 63 -15.65 -10.72 1.44
C ARG A 63 -14.63 -11.04 0.36
N ASP A 64 -14.25 -10.03 -0.42
CA ASP A 64 -13.28 -10.13 -1.51
C ASP A 64 -11.83 -10.05 -1.03
N LYS A 65 -11.59 -9.95 0.29
CA LYS A 65 -10.25 -9.74 0.87
C LYS A 65 -9.82 -10.91 1.76
N GLU A 66 -8.55 -11.26 1.63
CA GLU A 66 -7.83 -12.15 2.54
C GLU A 66 -6.48 -11.55 2.87
N VAL A 67 -6.07 -11.55 4.14
CA VAL A 67 -4.85 -10.84 4.59
C VAL A 67 -3.77 -11.83 5.02
N VAL A 68 -2.57 -11.65 4.46
CA VAL A 68 -1.35 -12.36 4.87
C VAL A 68 -0.62 -11.53 5.94
N HIS A 69 -0.34 -12.15 7.08
CA HIS A 69 0.36 -11.50 8.19
C HIS A 69 1.86 -11.83 8.14
N LEU A 70 2.66 -10.92 7.58
CA LEU A 70 4.11 -11.12 7.40
C LEU A 70 4.86 -11.45 8.71
N PRO A 71 4.55 -10.83 9.87
CA PRO A 71 5.21 -11.19 11.11
C PRO A 71 5.02 -12.66 11.48
N GLN A 72 3.83 -13.23 11.26
CA GLN A 72 3.53 -14.63 11.59
C GLN A 72 4.37 -15.60 10.76
N ILE A 73 4.68 -15.24 9.51
CA ILE A 73 5.60 -16.01 8.68
C ILE A 73 7.00 -16.00 9.31
N VAL A 74 7.51 -14.82 9.67
CA VAL A 74 8.85 -14.68 10.29
C VAL A 74 8.95 -15.47 11.60
N ILE A 75 7.89 -15.42 12.42
CA ILE A 75 7.82 -16.15 13.70
C ILE A 75 7.83 -17.67 13.45
N ARG A 76 7.02 -18.15 12.47
CA ARG A 76 6.89 -19.56 12.12
C ARG A 76 8.19 -20.17 11.60
N ILE A 77 8.95 -19.43 10.78
CA ILE A 77 10.22 -19.94 10.25
C ILE A 77 11.32 -19.96 11.33
N GLY A 78 11.21 -19.12 12.36
CA GLY A 78 12.23 -18.97 13.39
C GLY A 78 13.53 -18.43 12.81
N ARG A 79 14.60 -19.24 12.83
CA ARG A 79 15.92 -18.87 12.28
C ARG A 79 16.19 -19.40 10.86
N ARG A 80 15.23 -20.10 10.26
CA ARG A 80 15.37 -20.75 8.95
C ARG A 80 14.98 -19.79 7.83
N LEU A 81 15.85 -18.84 7.52
CA LEU A 81 15.57 -17.81 6.51
C LEU A 81 15.33 -18.43 5.12
N GLU A 82 15.97 -19.56 4.83
CA GLU A 82 15.77 -20.35 3.61
C GLU A 82 14.31 -20.81 3.43
N ALA A 83 13.55 -20.97 4.52
CA ALA A 83 12.14 -21.36 4.49
C ALA A 83 11.18 -20.17 4.30
N PHE A 84 11.66 -18.92 4.35
CA PHE A 84 10.80 -17.73 4.31
C PHE A 84 9.95 -17.68 3.04
N ARG A 85 10.58 -17.91 1.88
CA ARG A 85 9.90 -17.90 0.58
C ARG A 85 8.79 -18.95 0.54
N ASP A 86 9.09 -20.19 0.88
CA ASP A 86 8.12 -21.28 0.80
C ASP A 86 6.94 -21.05 1.74
N CYS A 87 7.22 -20.58 2.97
CA CYS A 87 6.20 -20.22 3.94
C CYS A 87 5.34 -19.02 3.50
N LEU A 88 5.90 -18.06 2.76
CA LEU A 88 5.17 -16.93 2.20
C LEU A 88 4.26 -17.37 1.06
N PHE A 89 4.76 -18.22 0.16
CA PHE A 89 4.00 -18.75 -0.97
C PHE A 89 2.84 -19.63 -0.48
N GLU A 90 3.07 -20.48 0.52
CA GLU A 90 2.01 -21.27 1.17
C GLU A 90 0.91 -20.36 1.75
N ALA A 91 1.29 -19.31 2.48
CA ALA A 91 0.34 -18.38 3.09
C ALA A 91 -0.51 -17.63 2.04
N VAL A 92 0.11 -17.21 0.93
CA VAL A 92 -0.59 -16.59 -0.21
C VAL A 92 -1.53 -17.60 -0.88
N GLY A 93 -1.08 -18.84 -1.11
CA GLY A 93 -1.91 -19.90 -1.67
C GLY A 93 -3.13 -20.20 -0.81
N ASP A 94 -2.99 -20.22 0.50
CA ASP A 94 -4.11 -20.44 1.41
C ASP A 94 -5.09 -19.27 1.48
N ALA A 95 -4.60 -18.03 1.34
CA ALA A 95 -5.45 -16.85 1.17
C ALA A 95 -6.26 -16.95 -0.13
N VAL A 96 -5.63 -17.31 -1.24
CA VAL A 96 -6.31 -17.52 -2.53
C VAL A 96 -7.37 -18.60 -2.44
N LYS A 97 -7.07 -19.77 -1.85
CA LYS A 97 -8.08 -20.84 -1.64
C LYS A 97 -9.29 -20.36 -0.84
N ARG A 98 -9.09 -19.46 0.14
CA ARG A 98 -10.20 -18.88 0.92
C ARG A 98 -11.05 -17.93 0.07
N LEU A 99 -10.44 -17.09 -0.76
CA LEU A 99 -11.15 -16.22 -1.71
C LEU A 99 -11.96 -17.02 -2.74
N GLU A 100 -11.38 -18.10 -3.26
CA GLU A 100 -12.04 -18.99 -4.23
C GLU A 100 -13.26 -19.67 -3.63
N ARG A 101 -13.16 -20.19 -2.40
CA ARG A 101 -14.31 -20.78 -1.68
C ARG A 101 -15.47 -19.81 -1.44
N ARG A 102 -15.17 -18.51 -1.37
CA ARG A 102 -16.18 -17.45 -1.22
C ARG A 102 -16.69 -16.91 -2.54
N GLU A 103 -16.16 -17.40 -3.66
CA GLU A 103 -16.47 -16.92 -5.01
C GLU A 103 -16.27 -15.40 -5.15
N ALA A 104 -15.19 -14.87 -4.54
CA ALA A 104 -14.89 -13.44 -4.50
C ALA A 104 -14.96 -12.78 -5.89
N VAL A 105 -15.81 -11.79 -6.09
CA VAL A 105 -16.01 -11.14 -7.40
C VAL A 105 -14.73 -10.45 -7.85
N ARG A 106 -14.02 -9.86 -6.89
CA ARG A 106 -12.78 -9.13 -7.14
C ARG A 106 -11.71 -9.52 -6.11
N PRO A 107 -11.04 -10.67 -6.28
CA PRO A 107 -10.21 -11.23 -5.23
C PRO A 107 -8.96 -10.37 -4.98
N LEU A 108 -8.83 -9.89 -3.74
CA LEU A 108 -7.69 -9.13 -3.24
C LEU A 108 -6.97 -9.93 -2.15
N VAL A 109 -5.68 -10.16 -2.35
CA VAL A 109 -4.80 -10.64 -1.29
C VAL A 109 -4.13 -9.42 -0.66
N GLY A 110 -4.53 -9.12 0.57
CA GLY A 110 -3.93 -8.13 1.41
C GLY A 110 -2.66 -8.64 2.10
N PHE A 111 -1.78 -7.73 2.49
CA PHE A 111 -0.72 -8.04 3.46
C PHE A 111 -0.56 -6.92 4.49
N THR A 112 -0.09 -7.27 5.69
CA THR A 112 0.18 -6.32 6.78
C THR A 112 1.42 -6.70 7.60
N GLY A 113 1.94 -5.73 8.36
CA GLY A 113 3.04 -5.90 9.30
C GLY A 113 4.42 -5.99 8.65
N LEU A 114 4.65 -5.30 7.51
CA LEU A 114 5.95 -5.31 6.83
C LEU A 114 7.05 -4.71 7.72
N ALA A 115 6.80 -3.57 8.38
CA ALA A 115 7.77 -2.95 9.27
C ALA A 115 8.19 -3.91 10.40
N ASP A 116 7.23 -4.61 11.00
CA ASP A 116 7.47 -5.56 12.09
C ASP A 116 8.17 -6.83 11.63
N ALA A 117 7.83 -7.35 10.44
CA ALA A 117 8.55 -8.45 9.83
C ALA A 117 10.03 -8.08 9.62
N LEU A 118 10.31 -6.87 9.12
CA LEU A 118 11.67 -6.36 8.98
C LEU A 118 12.36 -6.19 10.33
N LEU A 119 11.67 -5.70 11.36
CA LEU A 119 12.23 -5.60 12.72
C LEU A 119 12.61 -6.97 13.29
N LEU A 120 11.78 -7.99 13.05
CA LEU A 120 12.08 -9.36 13.48
C LEU A 120 13.27 -9.95 12.72
N LEU A 121 13.39 -9.67 11.43
CA LEU A 121 14.46 -10.18 10.56
C LEU A 121 15.80 -9.44 10.74
N MET A 122 15.74 -8.12 10.90
CA MET A 122 16.89 -7.22 10.70
C MET A 122 17.08 -6.19 11.83
N ARG A 123 16.17 -6.12 12.81
CA ARG A 123 16.16 -5.11 13.90
C ARG A 123 15.99 -3.66 13.43
N THR A 124 15.64 -3.45 12.17
CA THR A 124 15.30 -2.15 11.59
C THR A 124 14.14 -2.33 10.60
N HIS A 125 13.52 -1.25 10.12
CA HIS A 125 12.46 -1.31 9.13
C HIS A 125 12.70 -0.32 7.98
N HIS A 126 11.89 -0.44 6.92
CA HIS A 126 12.02 0.29 5.66
C HIS A 126 11.96 1.83 5.78
N GLY A 127 11.56 2.37 6.94
CA GLY A 127 11.57 3.81 7.23
C GLY A 127 12.85 4.31 7.89
N TRP A 128 13.69 3.40 8.41
CA TRP A 128 14.90 3.73 9.17
C TRP A 128 16.19 3.30 8.47
N SER A 129 16.11 2.44 7.46
CA SER A 129 17.27 1.95 6.72
C SER A 129 16.92 1.69 5.27
N GLN A 130 17.79 2.15 4.37
CA GLN A 130 17.71 1.85 2.94
C GLN A 130 17.88 0.34 2.67
N GLU A 131 18.71 -0.35 3.46
CA GLU A 131 18.87 -1.80 3.37
C GLU A 131 17.56 -2.52 3.72
N ALA A 132 16.90 -2.09 4.81
CA ALA A 132 15.60 -2.65 5.20
C ALA A 132 14.50 -2.31 4.20
N GLN A 133 14.57 -1.15 3.54
CA GLN A 133 13.67 -0.80 2.45
C GLN A 133 13.87 -1.74 1.26
N ALA A 134 15.11 -1.99 0.86
CA ALA A 134 15.42 -2.93 -0.22
C ALA A 134 14.93 -4.35 0.09
N VAL A 135 15.17 -4.86 1.31
CA VAL A 135 14.63 -6.16 1.74
C VAL A 135 13.10 -6.15 1.76
N GLY A 136 12.48 -5.06 2.23
CA GLY A 136 11.04 -4.90 2.20
C GLY A 136 10.48 -4.99 0.78
N VAL A 137 11.10 -4.31 -0.18
CA VAL A 137 10.72 -4.37 -1.60
C VAL A 137 10.82 -5.80 -2.12
N VAL A 138 11.88 -6.53 -1.77
CA VAL A 138 12.00 -7.96 -2.13
C VAL A 138 10.86 -8.80 -1.54
N ILE A 139 10.48 -8.57 -0.28
CA ILE A 139 9.36 -9.30 0.34
C ILE A 139 8.03 -9.02 -0.40
N VAL A 140 7.77 -7.77 -0.77
CA VAL A 140 6.54 -7.41 -1.49
C VAL A 140 6.57 -7.90 -2.94
N ASP A 141 7.74 -7.92 -3.59
CA ASP A 141 7.93 -8.57 -4.88
C ASP A 141 7.66 -10.08 -4.81
N LEU A 142 8.09 -10.77 -3.74
CA LEU A 142 7.76 -12.18 -3.53
C LEU A 142 6.25 -12.43 -3.36
N LEU A 143 5.53 -11.56 -2.66
CA LEU A 143 4.06 -11.62 -2.59
C LEU A 143 3.43 -11.48 -3.98
N ARG A 144 3.95 -10.55 -4.79
CA ARG A 144 3.48 -10.35 -6.16
C ARG A 144 3.71 -11.59 -7.02
N ARG A 145 4.92 -12.13 -7.02
CA ARG A 145 5.26 -13.36 -7.75
C ARG A 145 4.41 -14.55 -7.32
N ALA A 146 4.15 -14.71 -6.02
CA ALA A 146 3.27 -15.78 -5.53
C ALA A 146 1.84 -15.67 -6.10
N LEU A 147 1.31 -14.45 -6.27
CA LEU A 147 0.01 -14.24 -6.92
C LEU A 147 0.08 -14.47 -8.44
N GLU A 148 1.16 -14.09 -9.10
CA GLU A 148 1.36 -14.31 -10.54
C GLU A 148 1.45 -15.81 -10.87
N ASP A 149 2.16 -16.59 -10.05
CA ASP A 149 2.24 -18.05 -10.18
C ASP A 149 0.86 -18.72 -10.05
N LEU A 150 0.00 -18.20 -9.16
CA LEU A 150 -1.38 -18.67 -9.02
C LEU A 150 -2.28 -18.18 -10.16
N ALA A 151 -2.00 -16.99 -10.70
CA ALA A 151 -2.75 -16.41 -11.81
C ALA A 151 -2.50 -17.09 -13.16
N ALA A 152 -1.42 -17.87 -13.29
CA ALA A 152 -1.19 -18.76 -14.44
C ALA A 152 -2.38 -19.71 -14.69
N ASN A 153 -3.25 -19.91 -13.69
CA ASN A 153 -4.50 -20.67 -13.79
C ASN A 153 -5.70 -19.87 -14.35
N GLY A 154 -5.50 -18.65 -14.86
CA GLY A 154 -6.50 -17.85 -15.59
C GLY A 154 -7.27 -16.80 -14.76
N ARG A 155 -7.12 -16.79 -13.42
CA ARG A 155 -7.76 -15.80 -12.54
C ARG A 155 -6.75 -14.77 -12.04
N ARG A 156 -7.09 -13.47 -12.13
CA ARG A 156 -6.23 -12.39 -11.64
C ARG A 156 -6.56 -12.04 -10.18
N TYR A 157 -5.53 -11.94 -9.35
CA TYR A 157 -5.62 -11.51 -7.95
C TYR A 157 -4.91 -10.16 -7.78
N GLY A 158 -5.54 -9.20 -7.09
CA GLY A 158 -4.90 -7.93 -6.74
C GLY A 158 -4.11 -8.04 -5.44
N LEU A 159 -2.95 -7.37 -5.33
CA LEU A 159 -2.25 -7.23 -4.04
C LEU A 159 -2.60 -5.89 -3.40
N LEU A 160 -3.01 -5.92 -2.15
CA LEU A 160 -3.40 -4.76 -1.37
C LEU A 160 -2.46 -4.60 -0.17
N SER A 161 -1.91 -3.41 0.06
CA SER A 161 -1.34 -3.12 1.37
C SER A 161 -2.48 -2.79 2.32
N VAL A 162 -2.61 -3.53 3.42
CA VAL A 162 -3.73 -3.33 4.34
C VAL A 162 -3.26 -2.62 5.61
N LEU A 163 -4.01 -1.60 6.00
CA LEU A 163 -3.94 -0.97 7.32
C LEU A 163 -4.98 -1.64 8.22
N GLU A 164 -4.61 -2.78 8.80
CA GLU A 164 -5.45 -3.52 9.75
C GLU A 164 -4.75 -3.66 11.09
N PRO A 165 -5.40 -3.33 12.23
CA PRO A 165 -4.83 -3.62 13.53
C PRO A 165 -4.66 -5.14 13.67
N LEU A 166 -3.40 -5.61 13.75
CA LEU A 166 -3.14 -6.97 14.20
C LEU A 166 -3.72 -7.13 15.60
N ARG A 167 -4.68 -8.04 15.75
CA ARG A 167 -5.33 -8.34 17.02
C ARG A 167 -4.38 -8.99 18.06
N PHE A 168 -3.21 -9.45 17.62
CA PHE A 168 -2.22 -10.13 18.46
C PHE A 168 -0.80 -9.63 18.18
N SER A 169 -0.34 -8.73 19.04
CA SER A 169 1.09 -8.49 19.26
C SER A 169 1.39 -8.59 20.74
N TRP A 170 2.37 -9.42 21.06
CA TRP A 170 2.83 -9.62 22.44
C TRP A 170 3.80 -8.53 22.92
N TRP A 171 4.46 -7.78 22.03
CA TRP A 171 5.46 -6.77 22.43
C TRP A 171 4.94 -5.32 22.37
N ARG A 172 3.83 -5.08 21.66
CA ARG A 172 3.16 -3.76 21.61
C ARG A 172 1.62 -3.94 21.55
N PRO A 173 0.97 -4.25 22.68
CA PRO A 173 -0.49 -4.23 22.79
C PRO A 173 -1.03 -2.85 22.36
N GLY A 174 -1.96 -2.80 21.41
CA GLY A 174 -2.60 -1.56 20.95
C GLY A 174 -1.91 -0.80 19.81
N CYS A 175 -0.76 -1.27 19.30
CA CYS A 175 -0.20 -0.71 18.05
C CYS A 175 -1.03 -1.13 16.83
N ARG A 176 -1.29 -0.18 15.92
CA ARG A 176 -1.81 -0.48 14.58
C ARG A 176 -0.65 -1.01 13.76
N TYR A 177 -0.63 -2.30 13.53
CA TYR A 177 0.33 -2.93 12.64
C TYR A 177 -0.08 -2.65 11.20
N GLY A 178 0.82 -2.08 10.41
CA GLY A 178 0.53 -1.76 9.03
C GLY A 178 1.70 -2.09 8.14
N PHE A 179 1.50 -1.83 6.86
CA PHE A 179 2.61 -1.54 5.95
C PHE A 179 3.46 -0.34 6.45
N GLU A 180 2.84 0.60 7.16
CA GLU A 180 3.38 1.92 7.53
C GLU A 180 4.82 1.91 8.11
N ALA A 181 5.69 2.76 7.53
CA ALA A 181 6.96 3.19 8.07
C ALA A 181 6.76 4.07 9.31
N TRP A 182 6.35 3.48 10.43
CA TRP A 182 6.06 4.23 11.65
C TRP A 182 7.33 4.91 12.21
N GLY A 183 7.14 6.00 12.94
CA GLY A 183 8.25 6.77 13.53
C GLY A 183 8.99 7.69 12.55
N VAL A 184 8.77 7.60 11.24
CA VAL A 184 9.25 8.58 10.25
C VAL A 184 8.33 9.80 10.29
N ARG A 185 8.84 10.92 10.84
CA ARG A 185 8.04 12.16 11.03
C ARG A 185 8.08 13.11 9.85
N ASP A 186 9.19 13.14 9.12
CA ASP A 186 9.33 13.99 7.96
C ASP A 186 8.49 13.44 6.79
N PRO A 187 7.53 14.21 6.23
CA PRO A 187 6.65 13.74 5.18
C PRO A 187 7.39 13.31 3.90
N PHE A 188 8.45 14.03 3.52
CA PHE A 188 9.23 13.73 2.33
C PHE A 188 10.02 12.42 2.50
N ALA A 189 10.67 12.24 3.64
CA ALA A 189 11.34 10.98 3.98
C ALA A 189 10.35 9.82 4.06
N LYS A 190 9.14 10.04 4.58
CA LYS A 190 8.11 9.00 4.63
C LYS A 190 7.66 8.58 3.24
N ILE A 191 7.40 9.54 2.35
CA ILE A 191 7.10 9.27 0.94
C ILE A 191 8.27 8.54 0.27
N ALA A 192 9.51 9.00 0.44
CA ALA A 192 10.69 8.33 -0.11
C ALA A 192 10.79 6.87 0.35
N SER A 193 10.43 6.62 1.62
CA SER A 193 10.49 5.28 2.21
C SER A 193 9.39 4.35 1.68
N GLU A 194 8.20 4.86 1.34
CA GLU A 194 7.02 4.05 1.01
C GLU A 194 6.64 4.04 -0.47
N ALA A 195 6.98 5.09 -1.23
CA ALA A 195 6.65 5.21 -2.65
C ALA A 195 7.09 4.00 -3.50
N PRO A 196 8.29 3.40 -3.31
CA PRO A 196 8.73 2.24 -4.08
C PRO A 196 7.83 1.01 -3.98
N PHE A 197 6.94 0.94 -2.99
CA PHE A 197 6.03 -0.18 -2.80
C PHE A 197 4.73 -0.04 -3.60
N HIS A 198 4.35 1.17 -4.01
CA HIS A 198 3.12 1.44 -4.78
C HIS A 198 3.06 0.62 -6.06
N ARG A 199 4.18 0.47 -6.76
CA ARG A 199 4.30 -0.30 -8.01
C ARG A 199 4.00 -1.80 -7.88
N TYR A 200 4.01 -2.36 -6.67
CA TYR A 200 3.70 -3.77 -6.43
C TYR A 200 2.28 -4.01 -5.93
N CYS A 201 1.54 -2.96 -5.55
CA CYS A 201 0.25 -3.07 -4.86
C CYS A 201 -0.91 -2.67 -5.78
N ASP A 202 -1.18 -3.47 -6.82
CA ASP A 202 -2.20 -3.18 -7.83
C ASP A 202 -3.67 -3.24 -7.34
N GLY A 203 -3.89 -3.83 -6.17
CA GLY A 203 -5.15 -3.81 -5.44
C GLY A 203 -5.35 -2.56 -4.58
N GLY A 204 -4.29 -1.80 -4.30
CA GLY A 204 -4.33 -0.57 -3.52
C GLY A 204 -3.13 -0.41 -2.58
N HIS A 205 -2.63 0.81 -2.46
CA HIS A 205 -1.66 1.22 -1.45
C HIS A 205 -1.79 2.72 -1.22
N VAL A 206 -1.63 3.14 0.04
CA VAL A 206 -1.63 4.54 0.46
C VAL A 206 -0.39 4.80 1.31
N THR A 207 0.23 5.95 1.08
CA THR A 207 1.24 6.51 1.98
C THR A 207 0.59 7.62 2.80
N ILE A 208 0.46 7.39 4.11
CA ILE A 208 -0.15 8.36 5.03
C ILE A 208 0.95 9.20 5.63
N VAL A 209 0.91 10.53 5.49
CA VAL A 209 1.93 11.42 6.04
C VAL A 209 1.31 12.39 7.02
N ARG A 210 1.99 12.61 8.14
CA ARG A 210 1.56 13.65 9.09
C ARG A 210 1.86 15.02 8.52
N TRP A 211 0.85 15.88 8.42
CA TRP A 211 0.99 17.19 7.81
C TRP A 211 0.69 18.32 8.80
N ASP A 212 1.59 19.30 8.88
CA ASP A 212 1.32 20.51 9.67
C ASP A 212 0.41 21.46 8.89
N ARG A 213 -0.85 21.51 9.32
CA ARG A 213 -1.92 22.30 8.72
C ARG A 213 -1.71 23.82 8.80
N ARG A 214 -0.75 24.27 9.61
CA ARG A 214 -0.34 25.69 9.67
C ARG A 214 0.56 26.09 8.50
N ARG A 215 1.16 25.11 7.81
CA ARG A 215 1.99 25.38 6.63
C ARG A 215 1.15 25.94 5.48
N PRO A 216 1.70 26.84 4.66
CA PRO A 216 1.02 27.35 3.47
C PRO A 216 0.64 26.24 2.48
N VAL A 217 -0.39 26.49 1.66
CA VAL A 217 -0.86 25.57 0.59
C VAL A 217 0.25 25.18 -0.36
N ARG A 218 1.13 26.11 -0.72
CA ARG A 218 2.26 25.85 -1.63
C ARG A 218 3.18 24.72 -1.13
N ASP A 219 3.34 24.58 0.18
CA ASP A 219 4.18 23.54 0.77
C ASP A 219 3.50 22.16 0.62
N LEU A 220 2.15 22.12 0.69
CA LEU A 220 1.39 20.90 0.43
C LEU A 220 1.43 20.53 -1.05
N GLU A 221 1.35 21.51 -1.93
CA GLU A 221 1.55 21.30 -3.37
C GLU A 221 2.93 20.72 -3.67
N GLU A 222 3.99 21.27 -3.06
CA GLU A 222 5.36 20.76 -3.19
C GLU A 222 5.47 19.30 -2.72
N LEU A 223 4.86 18.95 -1.59
CA LEU A 223 4.82 17.58 -1.10
C LEU A 223 4.16 16.62 -2.11
N LEU A 224 3.06 17.04 -2.73
CA LEU A 224 2.34 16.22 -3.72
C LEU A 224 3.10 16.11 -5.05
N LEU A 225 3.81 17.17 -5.46
CA LEU A 225 4.72 17.10 -6.60
C LEU A 225 5.86 16.11 -6.34
N TYR A 226 6.46 16.18 -5.15
CA TYR A 226 7.46 15.22 -4.72
C TYR A 226 6.91 13.79 -4.70
N ALA A 227 5.72 13.56 -4.16
CA ALA A 227 5.07 12.24 -4.17
C ALA A 227 4.90 11.69 -5.59
N ARG A 228 4.47 12.53 -6.52
CA ARG A 228 4.35 12.18 -7.94
C ARG A 228 5.71 11.83 -8.56
N GLU A 229 6.76 12.59 -8.25
CA GLU A 229 8.13 12.31 -8.72
C GLU A 229 8.68 10.99 -8.18
N GLN A 230 8.30 10.60 -6.97
CA GLN A 230 8.62 9.30 -6.38
C GLN A 230 7.75 8.14 -6.91
N ASP A 231 6.87 8.39 -7.89
CA ASP A 231 5.93 7.41 -8.47
C ASP A 231 4.93 6.83 -7.44
N ALA A 232 4.56 7.61 -6.43
CA ALA A 232 3.51 7.22 -5.49
C ALA A 232 2.14 7.17 -6.20
N GLY A 233 1.34 6.14 -5.90
CA GLY A 233 -0.01 5.98 -6.44
C GLY A 233 -1.07 6.76 -5.66
N CYS A 234 -0.93 6.84 -4.33
CA CYS A 234 -1.85 7.58 -3.47
C CYS A 234 -1.17 8.05 -2.18
N VAL A 235 -1.35 9.32 -1.83
CA VAL A 235 -0.84 9.93 -0.60
C VAL A 235 -1.97 10.58 0.18
N TRP A 236 -2.02 10.34 1.48
CA TRP A 236 -2.96 10.98 2.39
C TRP A 236 -2.22 11.86 3.41
N PRO A 237 -2.19 13.18 3.21
CA PRO A 237 -1.68 14.12 4.20
C PRO A 237 -2.72 14.32 5.31
N CYS A 238 -2.39 13.94 6.55
CA CYS A 238 -3.29 13.97 7.70
C CYS A 238 -2.76 14.80 8.88
#